data_AF-A0A2E0AI22-F1
#
_entry.id   AF-A0A2E0AI22-F1
#
_cell.length_a   1.000
_cell.length_b   1.000
_cell.length_c   1.000
_cell.angle_alpha   90.00
_cell.angle_beta   90.00
_cell.angle_gamma   90.00
#
_symmetry.space_group_name_H-M   'P 1'
#
loop_
_entity.id
_entity.type
_entity.pdbx_description
1 polymer ?
#
loop_
_entity_poly.entity_id
_entity_poly.type
_entity_poly.pdbx_seq_one_letter_code
_entity_poly.pdbx_strand_id
1 'polypeptide(L)' 'IPGIIVPVNEREKTHAFASKKNGFFPLNVFNKNTPNEVLKTLSELVENEALRKKHFDRTSGFNFKNNKRNILNKIEELLD' A
#
# COMPACT_ATOMS: atom_id res chain seq x y z
N ILE A 1 -1.95 -7.64 3.63
CA ILE A 1 -1.67 -7.00 4.95
C ILE A 1 -1.66 -5.50 4.70
N PRO A 2 -2.44 -4.70 5.43
CA PRO A 2 -2.41 -3.24 5.27
C PRO A 2 -1.00 -2.71 5.61
N GLY A 3 -0.46 -1.84 4.77
CA GLY A 3 0.91 -1.35 4.90
C GLY A 3 0.96 0.12 5.33
N ILE A 4 1.99 0.47 6.10
CA ILE A 4 2.39 1.86 6.37
C ILE A 4 3.33 2.29 5.25
N ILE A 5 3.05 3.43 4.62
CA ILE A 5 3.81 3.92 3.47
C ILE A 5 4.53 5.20 3.87
N VAL A 6 5.85 5.17 3.76
CA VAL A 6 6.72 6.32 4.01
C VAL A 6 7.25 6.82 2.67
N PRO A 7 6.71 7.92 2.12
CA PRO A 7 7.24 8.48 0.89
C PRO A 7 8.64 9.06 1.12
N VAL A 8 9.53 8.84 0.16
CA VAL A 8 10.90 9.37 0.18
C VAL A 8 10.95 10.83 -0.27
N ASN A 9 9.97 11.28 -1.07
CA ASN A 9 9.87 12.64 -1.58
C ASN A 9 8.41 13.06 -1.83
N GLU A 10 8.17 14.35 -2.12
CA GLU A 10 6.82 14.90 -2.32
C GLU A 10 6.10 14.33 -3.54
N ARG A 11 6.84 13.87 -4.57
CA ARG A 11 6.23 13.21 -5.72
C ARG A 11 5.55 11.91 -5.29
N GLU A 12 6.19 11.14 -4.42
CA GLU A 12 5.67 9.85 -3.98
C GLU A 12 4.38 9.95 -3.16
N LYS A 13 4.14 11.08 -2.47
CA LYS A 13 2.87 11.35 -1.77
C LYS A 13 1.66 11.34 -2.70
N THR A 14 1.85 11.61 -3.98
CA THR A 14 0.75 11.70 -4.95
C THR A 14 0.32 10.32 -5.49
N HIS A 15 1.03 9.24 -5.13
CA HIS A 15 0.66 7.89 -5.54
C HIS A 15 -0.69 7.45 -4.96
N ALA A 16 -1.75 7.56 -5.77
CA ALA A 16 -3.11 7.17 -5.42
C ALA A 16 -3.23 5.71 -4.93
N PHE A 17 -2.32 4.83 -5.37
CA PHE A 17 -2.22 3.45 -4.92
C PHE A 17 -2.03 3.35 -3.40
N ALA A 18 -1.11 4.13 -2.84
CA ALA A 18 -0.69 4.09 -1.43
C ALA A 18 -1.61 4.87 -0.47
N SER A 19 -2.92 4.86 -0.71
CA SER A 19 -3.88 5.69 0.02
C SER A 19 -4.72 4.90 1.04
N LYS A 20 -5.33 5.61 2.00
CA LYS A 20 -6.29 5.04 2.97
C LYS A 20 -7.48 4.35 2.31
N LYS A 21 -7.89 4.81 1.14
CA LYS A 21 -8.98 4.20 0.34
C LYS A 21 -8.60 2.78 -0.10
N ASN A 22 -7.34 2.56 -0.41
CA ASN A 22 -6.80 1.30 -0.91
C ASN A 22 -6.27 0.38 0.21
N GLY A 23 -6.48 0.75 1.47
CA GLY A 23 -6.07 -0.05 2.62
C GLY A 23 -4.68 0.28 3.18
N PHE A 24 -4.01 1.30 2.66
CA PHE A 24 -2.68 1.73 3.13
C PHE A 24 -2.74 2.92 4.08
N PHE A 25 -1.67 3.14 4.85
CA PHE A 25 -1.52 4.26 5.76
C PHE A 25 -0.36 5.15 5.28
N PRO A 26 -0.65 6.15 4.41
CA PRO A 26 0.38 7.08 3.97
C PRO A 26 0.78 8.01 5.11
N LEU A 27 2.09 8.10 5.34
CA LEU A 27 2.72 9.09 6.21
C LEU A 27 3.24 10.28 5.38
N ASN A 28 3.84 11.24 6.08
CA ASN A 28 4.53 12.35 5.43
C ASN A 28 5.87 11.91 4.84
N VAL A 29 6.47 12.80 4.03
CA VAL A 29 7.83 12.59 3.53
C VAL A 29 8.76 12.37 4.71
N PHE A 30 9.64 11.37 4.57
CA PHE A 30 10.54 10.95 5.61
C PHE A 30 11.27 12.14 6.24
N ASN A 31 11.19 12.22 7.57
CA ASN A 31 11.87 13.21 8.37
C ASN A 31 12.18 12.63 9.76
N LYS A 32 12.81 13.43 10.63
CA LYS A 32 13.21 13.01 11.98
C LYS A 32 12.08 12.47 12.86
N ASN A 33 10.83 12.87 12.61
CA ASN A 33 9.66 12.42 13.37
C ASN A 33 9.04 11.14 12.82
N THR A 34 9.38 10.73 11.59
CA THR A 34 8.78 9.57 10.93
C THR A 34 8.83 8.29 11.76
N PRO A 35 9.92 7.95 12.49
CA PRO A 35 9.91 6.77 13.36
C PRO A 35 8.78 6.77 14.40
N ASN A 36 8.47 7.93 14.99
CA ASN A 36 7.38 8.06 15.95
C ASN A 36 6.00 7.93 15.28
N GLU A 37 5.85 8.50 14.08
CA GLU A 37 4.62 8.35 13.27
C GLU A 37 4.37 6.89 12.87
N VAL A 38 5.44 6.17 12.50
CA VAL A 38 5.40 4.74 12.19
C VAL A 38 4.99 3.95 13.43
N LEU A 39 5.64 4.18 14.58
CA LEU A 39 5.34 3.49 15.82
C LEU A 39 3.87 3.68 16.22
N LYS A 40 3.39 4.93 16.21
CA LYS A 40 2.00 5.26 16.52
C LYS A 40 1.03 4.53 15.60
N THR A 41 1.27 4.59 14.28
CA THR A 41 0.40 3.95 13.29
C THR A 41 0.43 2.43 13.42
N LEU A 42 1.58 1.85 13.76
CA LEU A 42 1.74 0.43 14.00
C LEU A 42 0.97 -0.01 15.24
N SER A 43 1.08 0.71 16.36
CA SER A 43 0.30 0.44 17.57
C SER A 43 -1.20 0.46 17.28
N GLU A 44 -1.69 1.51 16.59
CA GLU A 44 -3.09 1.60 16.18
C GLU A 44 -3.53 0.40 15.32
N LEU A 45 -2.70 -0.05 14.38
CA LEU A 45 -2.97 -1.19 13.52
C LEU A 45 -2.98 -2.53 14.26
N VAL A 46 -2.15 -2.69 15.28
CA VAL A 46 -2.06 -3.92 16.08
C VAL A 46 -3.21 -3.99 17.08
N GLU A 47 -3.49 -2.89 17.78
CA GLU A 47 -4.48 -2.81 18.86
C GLU A 47 -5.91 -2.76 18.33
N ASN A 48 -6.13 -2.13 17.16
CA ASN A 48 -7.47 -2.00 16.58
C ASN A 48 -7.72 -3.05 15.49
N GLU A 49 -8.24 -4.21 15.89
CA GLU A 49 -8.57 -5.30 14.98
C GLU A 49 -9.57 -4.90 13.89
N ALA A 50 -10.61 -4.15 14.23
CA ALA A 50 -11.62 -3.72 13.28
C ALA A 50 -11.02 -2.81 12.18
N LEU A 51 -10.15 -1.89 12.57
CA LEU A 51 -9.40 -1.04 11.64
C LEU A 51 -8.49 -1.88 10.74
N ARG A 52 -7.71 -2.79 11.33
CA ARG A 52 -6.81 -3.68 10.59
C ARG A 52 -7.56 -4.51 9.56
N LYS A 53 -8.67 -5.15 9.97
CA LYS A 53 -9.51 -5.96 9.07
C LYS A 53 -10.09 -5.12 7.94
N LYS A 54 -10.68 -3.97 8.26
CA LYS A 54 -11.22 -3.03 7.26
C LYS A 54 -10.19 -2.63 6.21
N HIS A 55 -8.97 -2.34 6.64
CA HIS A 55 -7.89 -1.97 5.72
C HIS A 55 -7.35 -3.17 4.94
N PHE A 56 -7.25 -4.35 5.55
CA PHE A 56 -6.91 -5.59 4.84
C PHE A 56 -7.92 -5.89 3.73
N ASP A 57 -9.22 -5.80 4.01
CA ASP A 57 -10.28 -6.06 3.04
C ASP A 57 -10.16 -5.11 1.83
N ARG A 58 -9.79 -3.84 2.05
CA ARG A 58 -9.52 -2.87 0.98
C ARG A 58 -8.32 -3.23 0.10
N THR A 59 -7.35 -3.97 0.63
CA THR A 59 -6.19 -4.43 -0.18
C THR A 59 -6.53 -5.60 -1.11
N SER A 60 -7.61 -6.33 -0.85
CA SER A 60 -7.97 -7.56 -1.58
C SER A 60 -8.28 -7.34 -3.07
N GLY A 61 -8.71 -6.13 -3.45
CA GLY A 61 -8.94 -5.76 -4.86
C GLY A 61 -7.66 -5.70 -5.70
N PHE A 62 -6.49 -5.62 -5.07
CA PHE A 62 -5.20 -5.64 -5.75
C PHE A 62 -4.67 -7.08 -5.88
N ASN A 63 -5.29 -7.86 -6.77
CA ASN A 63 -4.80 -9.20 -7.11
C ASN A 63 -3.83 -9.16 -8.29
N PHE A 64 -2.52 -9.13 -7.98
CA PHE A 64 -1.46 -9.08 -8.99
C PHE A 64 -1.26 -10.41 -9.76
N LYS A 65 -1.85 -11.53 -9.32
CA LYS A 65 -1.69 -12.82 -10.02
C LYS A 65 -2.30 -12.79 -11.40
N ASN A 66 -3.53 -12.28 -11.51
CA ASN A 66 -4.23 -12.18 -12.80
C ASN A 66 -3.54 -11.17 -13.71
N ASN A 67 -3.10 -10.04 -13.15
CA ASN A 67 -2.39 -9.02 -13.91
C ASN A 67 -1.05 -9.55 -14.46
N LYS A 68 -0.30 -10.32 -13.67
CA LYS A 68 0.95 -10.96 -14.13
C LYS A 68 0.69 -11.89 -15.32
N ARG A 69 -0.35 -12.72 -15.26
CA ARG A 69 -0.70 -13.62 -16.36
C ARG A 69 -1.08 -12.84 -17.63
N ASN A 70 -1.88 -11.78 -17.50
CA ASN A 70 -2.23 -10.92 -18.64
C ASN A 70 -0.99 -10.27 -19.28
N ILE A 71 -0.01 -9.84 -18.48
CA ILE A 71 1.23 -9.27 -19.02
C ILE A 71 2.04 -10.33 -19.77
N LEU A 72 2.18 -11.54 -19.21
CA LEU A 72 2.91 -12.64 -19.88
C LEU A 72 2.28 -13.00 -21.23
N ASN A 73 0.95 -13.13 -21.28
CA ASN A 73 0.24 -13.40 -22.54
C ASN A 73 0.52 -12.31 -23.60
N LYS A 74 0.52 -11.03 -23.20
CA LYS A 74 0.82 -9.92 -24.11
C LYS A 74 2.27 -9.94 -24.62
N ILE A 75 3.21 -10.45 -23.82
CA ILE A 75 4.60 -10.59 -24.24
C ILE A 75 4.71 -11.74 -25.25
N GLU A 76 4.03 -12.87 -24.98
CA GLU A 76 3.96 -14.01 -25.91
C GLU A 76 3.36 -13.60 -27.26
N GLU A 77 2.25 -12.86 -27.26
CA GLU A 77 1.61 -12.31 -28.47
C GLU A 77 2.51 -11.39 -29.32
N LEU A 78 3.57 -10.82 -28.75
CA LEU A 78 4.52 -9.96 -29.47
C LEU A 78 5.72 -10.75 -30.02
N LEU A 79 5.89 -12.00 -29.59
CA LEU A 79 6.99 -12.88 -29.97
C LEU A 79 6.58 -13.89 -31.05
N ASP A 80 5.27 -14.09 -31.25
CA ASP A 80 4.67 -14.82 -32.39
C ASP A 80 4.48 -13.91 -33.62
#